data_AF-A0A0M9VQA9-F1
#
_entry.id   AF-A0A0M9VQA9-F1
#
_cell.length_a   1.000
_cell.length_b   1.000
_cell.length_c   1.000
_cell.angle_alpha   90.00
_cell.angle_beta   90.00
_cell.angle_gamma   90.00
#
_symmetry.space_group_name_H-M   'P 1'
#
loop_
_entity.id
_entity.type
_entity.pdbx_description
1 polymer ?
#
loop_
_entity_poly.entity_id
_entity_poly.type
_entity_poly.pdbx_seq_one_letter_code
_entity_poly.pdbx_strand_id
1 'polypeptide(L)'
;MTTILVPYNAKMDKVFAYGVIEDTNAPQCAPSYGFQVGIAYDTGFFVNPALLLPFLQEGYVVTVPDEQGNVNAFASGRVEGHQTLDGIRTTLAFDKLKLADNVKVAGWGYSGGGI
;
A
#
# COMPACT_ATOMS: atom_id res chain seq x y z
N MET A 1 -2.59 -5.25 7.66
CA MET A 1 -1.57 -4.26 8.09
C MET A 1 -1.35 -3.29 6.92
N THR A 2 -0.68 -2.14 7.10
CA THR A 2 -0.35 -1.24 5.97
C THR A 2 1.04 -0.64 6.13
N THR A 3 1.76 -0.50 5.02
CA THR A 3 3.03 0.21 4.92
C THR A 3 2.77 1.64 4.43
N ILE A 4 3.40 2.63 5.06
CA ILE A 4 3.23 4.04 4.69
C ILE A 4 4.56 4.59 4.20
N LEU A 5 4.59 5.08 2.96
CA LEU A 5 5.76 5.71 2.35
C LEU A 5 5.55 7.22 2.33
N VAL A 6 6.45 7.95 3.00
CA VAL A 6 6.41 9.41 3.10
C VAL A 6 7.60 9.97 2.32
N PRO A 7 7.38 10.62 1.16
CA PRO A 7 8.49 11.20 0.40
C PRO A 7 8.99 12.50 1.06
N TYR A 8 10.23 12.89 0.77
CA TYR A 8 10.83 14.11 1.35
C TYR A 8 10.09 15.40 0.98
N ASN A 9 9.40 15.42 -0.17
CA ASN A 9 8.57 16.52 -0.66
C ASN A 9 7.07 16.28 -0.40
N ALA A 10 6.72 15.53 0.65
CA ALA A 10 5.34 15.17 0.96
C ALA A 10 4.41 16.38 1.07
N LYS A 11 3.30 16.30 0.33
CA LYS A 11 2.15 17.20 0.39
C LYS A 11 1.15 16.58 1.37
N MET A 12 1.00 17.19 2.53
CA MET A 12 0.22 16.64 3.64
C MET A 12 -1.31 16.68 3.42
N ASP A 13 -1.77 17.22 2.29
CA ASP A 13 -3.18 17.27 1.87
C ASP A 13 -3.57 16.12 0.93
N LYS A 14 -2.68 15.15 0.67
CA LYS A 14 -2.91 14.08 -0.31
C LYS A 14 -2.36 12.74 0.15
N VAL A 15 -3.23 11.73 0.12
CA VAL A 15 -2.88 10.32 0.34
C VAL A 15 -3.22 9.51 -0.91
N PHE A 16 -2.36 8.56 -1.24
CA PHE A 16 -2.52 7.68 -2.39
C PHE A 16 -2.49 6.21 -1.95
N ALA A 17 -3.56 5.47 -2.17
CA ALA A 17 -3.62 4.03 -1.92
C ALA A 17 -3.08 3.26 -3.13
N TYR A 18 -2.11 2.39 -2.91
CA TYR A 18 -1.50 1.60 -3.98
C TYR A 18 -1.74 0.10 -3.73
N GLY A 19 -2.45 -0.56 -4.65
CA GLY A 19 -2.66 -2.01 -4.64
C GLY A 19 -1.50 -2.73 -5.32
N VAL A 20 -0.97 -3.78 -4.68
CA VAL A 20 0.22 -4.49 -5.17
C VAL A 20 -0.21 -5.78 -5.88
N ILE A 21 0.57 -6.20 -6.86
CA ILE A 21 0.36 -7.48 -7.56
C ILE A 21 0.91 -8.61 -6.68
N GLU A 22 0.22 -8.92 -5.59
CA GLU A 22 0.62 -10.01 -4.67
C GLU A 22 0.42 -11.39 -5.30
N ASP A 23 -0.72 -11.63 -5.96
CA ASP A 23 -1.00 -12.79 -6.82
C ASP A 23 -0.64 -14.17 -6.22
N THR A 24 -0.67 -14.28 -4.90
CA THR A 24 -0.32 -15.49 -4.14
C THR A 24 -1.00 -15.49 -2.79
N ASN A 25 -1.06 -16.65 -2.13
CA ASN A 25 -1.67 -16.85 -0.81
C ASN A 25 -0.64 -17.18 0.29
N ALA A 26 0.65 -16.93 0.02
CA ALA A 26 1.73 -17.21 0.96
C ALA A 26 2.01 -15.98 1.84
N PRO A 27 2.08 -16.13 3.18
CA PRO A 27 2.18 -14.98 4.08
C PRO A 27 3.47 -14.17 3.93
N GLN A 28 4.56 -14.79 3.45
CA GLN A 28 5.81 -14.09 3.17
C GLN A 28 5.75 -13.20 1.91
N CYS A 29 4.65 -13.21 1.17
CA CYS A 29 4.46 -12.37 0.00
C CYS A 29 3.63 -11.13 0.29
N ALA A 30 3.21 -10.90 1.54
CA ALA A 30 2.50 -9.70 1.91
C ALA A 30 3.33 -8.44 1.56
N PRO A 31 2.72 -7.37 1.01
CA PRO A 31 3.40 -6.12 0.67
C PRO A 31 4.30 -5.59 1.80
N SER A 32 3.80 -5.60 3.04
CA SER A 32 4.53 -5.18 4.23
C SER A 32 5.82 -5.95 4.49
N TYR A 33 5.85 -7.25 4.19
CA TYR A 33 7.07 -8.04 4.24
C TYR A 33 8.00 -7.61 3.11
N GLY A 34 7.48 -7.48 1.87
CA GLY A 34 8.20 -7.08 0.67
C GLY A 34 8.87 -5.69 0.70
N PHE A 35 8.51 -4.81 1.64
CA PHE A 35 9.17 -3.49 1.80
C PHE A 35 10.32 -3.50 2.83
N GLN A 36 10.59 -4.61 3.52
CA GLN A 36 11.63 -4.65 4.54
C GLN A 36 13.04 -4.65 3.91
N VAL A 37 13.99 -3.98 4.56
CA VAL A 37 15.40 -4.00 4.12
C VAL A 37 16.01 -5.38 4.42
N GLY A 38 16.72 -5.95 3.44
CA GLY A 38 17.50 -7.18 3.65
C GLY A 38 16.75 -8.49 3.40
N ILE A 39 15.49 -8.44 2.96
CA ILE A 39 14.82 -9.60 2.37
C ILE A 39 15.46 -9.86 0.98
N ALA A 40 16.25 -10.93 0.90
CA ALA A 40 16.89 -11.33 -0.35
C ALA A 40 15.82 -11.85 -1.31
N TYR A 41 15.82 -11.34 -2.54
CA TYR A 41 15.10 -11.82 -3.75
C TYR A 41 14.36 -13.15 -3.58
N ASP A 42 13.22 -13.13 -2.90
CA ASP A 42 12.26 -14.21 -3.00
C ASP A 42 11.64 -14.07 -4.39
N THR A 43 11.91 -15.05 -5.25
CA THR A 43 11.43 -15.06 -6.63
C THR A 43 9.90 -15.04 -6.73
N GLY A 44 9.19 -15.29 -5.62
CA GLY A 44 7.73 -15.32 -5.57
C GLY A 44 7.06 -13.94 -5.55
N PHE A 45 7.71 -12.90 -5.03
CA PHE A 45 7.09 -11.58 -4.90
C PHE A 45 8.13 -10.47 -4.68
N PHE A 46 8.20 -9.52 -5.63
CA PHE A 46 8.93 -8.27 -5.47
C PHE A 46 7.93 -7.15 -5.65
N VAL A 47 7.79 -6.26 -4.66
CA VAL A 47 7.07 -5.01 -4.87
C VAL A 47 7.78 -4.30 -6.01
N ASN A 48 7.11 -4.02 -7.11
CA ASN A 48 7.72 -3.23 -8.18
C ASN A 48 7.60 -1.74 -7.84
N PRO A 49 8.62 -1.10 -7.21
CA PRO A 49 8.50 0.29 -6.81
C PRO A 49 8.37 1.22 -8.01
N ALA A 50 8.78 0.79 -9.22
CA ALA A 50 8.74 1.64 -10.41
C ALA A 50 7.34 2.21 -10.70
N LEU A 51 6.29 1.47 -10.31
CA LEU A 51 4.90 1.87 -10.50
C LEU A 51 4.40 2.87 -9.44
N LEU A 52 4.99 2.90 -8.24
CA LEU A 52 4.62 3.85 -7.19
C LEU A 52 5.51 5.10 -7.14
N LEU A 53 6.71 5.03 -7.74
CA LEU A 53 7.69 6.13 -7.76
C LEU A 53 7.11 7.46 -8.29
N PRO A 54 6.31 7.50 -9.38
CA PRO A 54 5.74 8.77 -9.87
C PRO A 54 4.88 9.48 -8.83
N PHE A 55 4.11 8.74 -8.02
CA PHE A 55 3.29 9.34 -6.95
C PHE A 55 4.15 9.88 -5.82
N LEU A 56 5.21 9.17 -5.42
CA LEU A 56 6.17 9.68 -4.45
C LEU A 56 6.88 10.95 -4.95
N GLN A 57 7.27 10.99 -6.22
CA GLN A 57 7.90 12.16 -6.84
C GLN A 57 6.97 13.38 -6.88
N GLU A 58 5.67 13.17 -7.10
CA GLU A 58 4.65 14.22 -7.02
C GLU A 58 4.30 14.65 -5.59
N GLY A 59 4.89 14.01 -4.58
CA GLY A 59 4.73 14.35 -3.16
C GLY A 59 3.52 13.70 -2.50
N TYR A 60 2.95 12.64 -3.06
CA TYR A 60 1.87 11.90 -2.39
C TYR A 60 2.43 11.08 -1.21
N VAL A 61 1.74 11.12 -0.07
CA VAL A 61 1.93 10.08 0.96
C VAL A 61 1.27 8.81 0.45
N VAL A 62 2.03 7.72 0.31
CA VAL A 62 1.52 6.47 -0.28
C VAL A 62 1.23 5.47 0.84
N THR A 63 0.03 4.91 0.85
CA THR A 63 -0.37 3.81 1.73
C THR A 63 -0.47 2.53 0.92
N VAL A 64 0.20 1.47 1.39
CA VAL A 64 0.25 0.15 0.74
C VAL A 64 -0.27 -0.89 1.72
N PRO A 65 -1.56 -1.24 1.66
CA PRO A 65 -2.17 -2.23 2.54
C PRO A 65 -1.73 -3.65 2.16
N ASP A 66 -1.67 -4.54 3.15
CA ASP A 66 -1.71 -5.98 2.91
C ASP A 66 -3.15 -6.37 2.59
N GLU A 67 -3.57 -6.14 1.34
CA GLU A 67 -4.97 -6.19 0.95
C GLU A 67 -5.58 -7.58 1.12
N GLN A 68 -4.79 -8.64 0.97
CA GLN A 68 -5.26 -10.01 1.20
C GLN A 68 -5.47 -10.38 2.68
N GLY A 69 -5.08 -9.50 3.61
CA GLY A 69 -5.20 -9.66 5.05
C GLY A 69 -4.41 -10.85 5.62
N ASN A 70 -4.60 -11.13 6.91
CA ASN A 70 -3.83 -12.17 7.62
C ASN A 70 -4.15 -13.63 7.18
N VAL A 71 -5.11 -13.79 6.27
CA VAL A 71 -5.51 -15.09 5.70
C VAL A 71 -5.00 -15.28 4.27
N ASN A 72 -4.29 -14.29 3.72
CA ASN A 72 -3.76 -14.28 2.35
C ASN A 72 -4.83 -14.68 1.31
N ALA A 73 -5.99 -14.05 1.40
CA ALA A 73 -7.16 -14.37 0.61
C ALA A 73 -7.12 -13.70 -0.78
N PHE A 74 -6.14 -14.08 -1.60
CA PHE A 74 -6.00 -13.60 -2.98
C PHE A 74 -7.33 -13.69 -3.76
N ALA A 75 -7.64 -12.61 -4.48
CA ALA A 75 -8.84 -12.43 -5.30
C ALA A 75 -10.15 -12.43 -4.50
N SER A 76 -10.07 -12.24 -3.18
CA SER A 76 -11.23 -12.00 -2.34
C SER A 76 -11.51 -10.50 -2.25
N GLY A 77 -12.21 -9.95 -3.25
CA GLY A 77 -12.51 -8.51 -3.30
C GLY A 77 -13.22 -7.95 -2.06
N ARG A 78 -13.91 -8.80 -1.27
CA ARG A 78 -14.45 -8.39 0.03
C ARG A 78 -13.34 -8.16 1.06
N VAL A 79 -12.37 -9.07 1.15
CA VAL A 79 -11.23 -8.92 2.06
C VAL A 79 -10.34 -7.77 1.57
N GLU A 80 -9.96 -7.79 0.30
CA GLU A 80 -9.09 -6.79 -0.34
C GLU A 80 -9.67 -5.38 -0.24
N GLY A 81 -10.94 -5.19 -0.60
CA GLY A 81 -11.61 -3.90 -0.45
C GLY A 81 -11.66 -3.40 1.00
N HIS A 82 -11.95 -4.28 1.97
CA HIS A 82 -11.97 -3.89 3.37
C HIS A 82 -10.57 -3.54 3.90
N GLN A 83 -9.56 -4.36 3.62
CA GLN A 83 -8.18 -4.09 4.04
C GLN A 83 -7.64 -2.81 3.42
N THR A 84 -7.97 -2.54 2.15
CA THR A 84 -7.54 -1.30 1.47
C THR A 84 -8.19 -0.06 2.08
N LEU A 85 -9.51 -0.08 2.32
CA LEU A 85 -10.20 1.03 2.97
C LEU A 85 -9.75 1.25 4.42
N ASP A 86 -9.49 0.17 5.16
CA ASP A 86 -8.99 0.26 6.53
C ASP A 86 -7.52 0.70 6.59
N GLY A 87 -6.70 0.34 5.59
CA GLY A 87 -5.35 0.87 5.39
C GLY A 87 -5.37 2.38 5.17
N ILE A 88 -6.27 2.88 4.31
CA ILE A 88 -6.49 4.33 4.12
C ILE A 88 -6.87 4.99 5.45
N ARG A 89 -7.88 4.46 6.16
CA ARG A 89 -8.32 5.01 7.46
C ARG A 89 -7.21 5.03 8.49
N THR A 90 -6.41 3.98 8.55
CA THR A 90 -5.26 3.88 9.44
C THR A 90 -4.22 4.96 9.13
N THR A 91 -3.91 5.17 7.85
CA THR A 91 -3.00 6.24 7.42
C THR A 91 -3.54 7.63 7.77
N LEU A 92 -4.83 7.89 7.54
CA LEU A 92 -5.46 9.16 7.90
C LEU A 92 -5.47 9.42 9.41
N ALA A 93 -5.65 8.37 10.21
CA ALA A 93 -5.67 8.45 11.68
C ALA A 93 -4.28 8.38 12.32
N PHE A 94 -3.20 8.24 11.54
CA PHE A 94 -1.86 8.12 12.09
C PHE A 94 -1.26 9.51 12.40
N ASP A 95 -1.53 10.00 13.62
CA ASP A 95 -1.18 11.36 14.09
C ASP A 95 0.28 11.78 13.84
N LYS A 96 1.21 10.82 13.76
CA LYS A 96 2.63 11.09 13.49
C LYS A 96 2.88 11.68 12.09
N LEU A 97 1.98 11.46 11.13
CA LEU A 97 2.09 12.02 9.78
C LEU A 97 1.73 13.51 9.73
N LYS A 98 0.92 14.00 10.69
CA LYS A 98 0.43 15.39 10.72
C LYS A 98 -0.19 15.80 9.37
N LEU A 99 -1.05 14.92 8.83
CA LEU A 99 -1.80 15.20 7.62
C LEU A 99 -2.74 16.40 7.82
N ALA A 100 -3.11 17.07 6.73
CA ALA A 100 -4.07 18.16 6.76
C ALA A 100 -5.50 17.64 7.03
N ASP A 101 -6.37 18.46 7.60
CA ASP A 101 -7.75 18.05 7.92
C ASP A 101 -8.62 17.76 6.67
N ASN A 102 -8.19 18.23 5.49
CA ASN A 102 -8.91 18.13 4.23
C ASN A 102 -8.24 17.19 3.22
N VAL A 103 -7.54 16.16 3.70
CA VAL A 103 -6.81 15.21 2.84
C VAL A 103 -7.69 14.63 1.74
N LYS A 104 -7.20 14.72 0.51
CA LYS A 104 -7.77 14.02 -0.64
C LYS A 104 -7.15 12.65 -0.77
N VAL A 105 -7.98 11.65 -0.98
CA VAL A 105 -7.55 10.27 -1.21
C VAL A 105 -7.81 9.90 -2.66
N ALA A 106 -6.81 9.30 -3.29
CA ALA A 106 -6.95 8.60 -4.57
C ALA A 106 -6.30 7.22 -4.44
N GLY A 107 -6.53 6.34 -5.41
CA GLY A 107 -5.84 5.05 -5.44
C GLY A 107 -5.67 4.50 -6.83
N TRP A 108 -4.78 3.52 -6.95
CA TRP A 108 -4.49 2.81 -8.19
C TRP A 108 -3.98 1.40 -7.90
N GLY A 109 -4.33 0.50 -8.81
CA GLY A 109 -3.83 -0.86 -8.85
C GLY A 109 -3.90 -1.41 -10.27
N TYR A 110 -3.12 -2.45 -10.53
CA TYR A 110 -3.05 -3.14 -11.82
C TYR A 110 -2.99 -4.64 -11.60
N SER A 111 -3.51 -5.43 -12.55
CA SER A 111 -3.63 -6.89 -12.41
C SER A 111 -4.37 -7.26 -11.11
N GLY A 112 -3.82 -8.14 -10.27
CA GLY A 112 -4.43 -8.50 -8.98
C GLY A 112 -4.59 -7.33 -8.02
N GLY A 113 -3.70 -6.34 -8.04
CA GLY A 113 -3.84 -5.14 -7.20
C GLY A 113 -5.00 -4.23 -7.62
N GLY A 114 -5.68 -4.51 -8.73
CA GLY A 114 -6.88 -3.79 -9.18
C GLY A 114 -8.21 -4.47 -8.83
N ILE A 115 -8.17 -5.63 -8.16
CA ILE A 115 -9.34 -6.36 -7.66
C ILE A 115 -9.92 -5.63 -6.44
#